data_AF-A0AA97BSS9-F1
#
_entry.id   AF-A0AA97BSS9-F1
#
_cell.length_a   1.000
_cell.length_b   1.000
_cell.length_c   1.000
_cell.angle_alpha   90.00
_cell.angle_beta   90.00
_cell.angle_gamma   90.00
#
_symmetry.space_group_name_H-M   'P 1'
#
loop_
_entity.id
_entity.type
_entity.pdbx_description
1 polymer ?
#
loop_
_entity_poly.entity_id
_entity_poly.type
_entity_poly.pdbx_seq_one_letter_code
_entity_poly.pdbx_strand_id
1 'polypeptide(L)'
;MASEEIREVTRIGRADGQWGCKCPHCGRAMFFSEDTIEELRGSQYQHTARLTFISEQRCNGHLVVSTTAKYSRIMFDQGEE
;
A
#
# COMPACT_ATOMS: atom_id res chain seq x y z
N MET A 1 -11.11 13.50 11.25
CA MET A 1 -9.81 13.76 11.90
C MET A 1 -8.81 12.86 11.21
N ALA A 2 -7.92 13.43 10.39
CA ALA A 2 -6.93 12.67 9.66
C ALA A 2 -5.78 12.40 10.63
N SER A 3 -5.72 11.19 11.20
CA SER A 3 -4.60 10.80 12.04
C SER A 3 -3.34 10.82 11.17
N GLU A 4 -2.41 11.72 11.44
CA GLU A 4 -1.04 11.78 10.87
C GLU A 4 -0.18 10.57 11.29
N GLU A 5 -0.84 9.46 11.67
CA GLU A 5 -0.21 8.24 12.13
C GLU A 5 0.40 7.53 10.93
N ILE A 6 1.72 7.61 10.82
CA ILE A 6 2.48 6.83 9.84
C ILE A 6 2.38 5.36 10.26
N ARG A 7 1.72 4.55 9.45
CA ARG A 7 1.55 3.11 9.71
C ARG A 7 2.56 2.30 8.93
N GLU A 8 3.25 1.41 9.61
CA GLU A 8 4.21 0.52 8.95
C GLU A 8 3.48 -0.64 8.24
N VAL A 9 3.88 -0.92 6.99
CA VAL A 9 3.50 -2.14 6.28
C VAL A 9 4.68 -3.10 6.21
N THR A 10 4.47 -4.30 6.72
CA THR A 10 5.48 -5.37 6.71
C THR A 10 5.25 -6.39 5.59
N ARG A 11 4.17 -6.24 4.84
CA ARG A 11 3.83 -7.12 3.72
C ARG A 11 3.59 -6.28 2.48
N ILE A 12 4.25 -6.67 1.40
CA ILE A 12 4.06 -6.10 0.07
C ILE A 12 3.80 -7.22 -0.92
N GLY A 13 3.07 -6.92 -1.99
CA GLY A 13 2.79 -7.84 -3.07
C GLY A 13 3.22 -7.25 -4.40
N ARG A 14 3.04 -8.04 -5.47
CA ARG A 14 3.25 -7.60 -6.83
C ARG A 14 2.02 -7.97 -7.65
N ALA A 15 1.46 -7.02 -8.39
CA ALA A 15 0.32 -7.22 -9.27
C ALA A 15 0.63 -6.56 -10.62
N ASP A 16 0.35 -7.26 -11.72
CA ASP A 16 0.56 -6.73 -13.08
C ASP A 16 1.98 -6.15 -13.31
N GLY A 17 3.00 -6.78 -12.71
CA GLY A 17 4.38 -6.31 -12.79
C GLY A 17 4.75 -5.16 -11.85
N GLN A 18 3.79 -4.50 -11.20
CA GLN A 18 3.99 -3.41 -10.25
C GLN A 18 3.98 -3.88 -8.80
N TRP A 19 4.84 -3.30 -7.97
CA TRP A 19 4.80 -3.54 -6.53
C TRP A 19 3.68 -2.77 -5.88
N GLY A 20 3.12 -3.32 -4.81
CA GLY A 20 2.09 -2.63 -4.04
C GLY A 20 1.94 -3.15 -2.63
N CYS A 21 1.13 -2.46 -1.84
CA CYS A 21 0.66 -2.97 -0.56
C CYS A 21 -0.84 -2.66 -0.36
N LYS A 22 -1.45 -3.25 0.67
CA LYS A 22 -2.75 -2.78 1.16
C LYS A 22 -2.53 -1.65 2.14
N CYS A 23 -3.11 -0.49 1.87
CA CYS A 23 -3.05 0.67 2.74
C CYS A 23 -3.65 0.31 4.12
N PRO A 24 -2.89 0.43 5.23
CA PRO A 24 -3.36 0.04 6.57
C PRO A 24 -4.40 1.01 7.16
N HIS A 25 -4.69 2.12 6.46
CA HIS A 25 -5.68 3.11 6.86
C HIS A 25 -7.06 2.81 6.29
N CYS A 26 -7.13 2.33 5.03
CA CYS A 26 -8.39 2.15 4.31
C CYS A 26 -8.57 0.77 3.67
N GLY A 27 -7.58 -0.11 3.78
CA GLY A 27 -7.62 -1.48 3.26
C GLY A 27 -7.48 -1.61 1.73
N ARG A 28 -7.42 -0.49 1.00
CA ARG A 28 -7.27 -0.50 -0.46
C ARG A 28 -5.87 -0.84 -0.92
N ALA A 29 -5.78 -1.45 -2.10
CA ALA A 29 -4.52 -1.63 -2.81
C ALA A 29 -3.92 -0.27 -3.20
N MET A 30 -2.62 -0.14 -2.97
CA MET A 30 -1.79 0.97 -3.42
C MET A 30 -0.59 0.37 -4.14
N PHE A 31 -0.28 0.92 -5.31
CA PHE A 31 0.87 0.52 -6.10
C PHE A 31 1.97 1.57 -5.98
N PHE A 32 3.20 1.10 -5.97
CA PHE A 32 4.41 1.91 -5.93
C PHE A 32 4.98 2.03 -7.34
N SER A 33 5.76 3.08 -7.59
CA SER A 33 6.36 3.32 -8.92
C SER A 33 7.70 2.61 -9.08
N GLU A 34 8.23 2.06 -8.00
CA GLU A 34 9.56 1.47 -7.91
C GLU A 34 9.54 0.04 -8.42
N ASP A 35 10.61 -0.32 -9.15
CA ASP A 35 10.74 -1.63 -9.78
C ASP A 35 11.25 -2.72 -8.83
N THR A 36 11.92 -2.33 -7.73
CA THR A 36 12.57 -3.26 -6.81
C THR A 36 12.06 -3.15 -5.36
N ILE A 37 12.00 -4.29 -4.67
CA ILE A 37 11.63 -4.34 -3.25
C ILE A 37 12.62 -3.61 -2.34
N GLU A 38 13.88 -3.52 -2.74
CA GLU A 38 14.93 -2.88 -1.94
C GLU A 38 14.73 -1.37 -1.88
N GLU A 39 14.30 -0.75 -2.98
CA GLU A 39 13.93 0.68 -3.03
C GLU A 39 12.65 0.99 -2.26
N LEU A 40 11.74 0.01 -2.17
CA LEU A 40 10.52 0.16 -1.38
C LEU A 40 10.82 0.14 0.12
N ARG A 41 11.75 -0.70 0.58
CA ARG A 41 12.03 -0.92 2.00
C ARG A 41 12.60 0.32 2.68
N GLY A 42 11.92 0.78 3.73
CA GLY A 42 12.27 2.01 4.46
C GLY A 42 11.71 3.28 3.83
N SER A 43 11.07 3.18 2.65
CA SER A 43 10.47 4.31 1.97
C SER A 43 9.07 4.61 2.51
N GLN A 44 8.76 5.91 2.60
CA GLN A 44 7.48 6.43 3.06
C GLN A 44 6.61 6.83 1.87
N TYR A 45 5.35 6.44 1.91
CA TYR A 45 4.37 6.73 0.88
C TYR A 45 3.13 7.37 1.48
N GLN A 46 2.53 8.30 0.73
CA GLN A 46 1.25 8.89 1.08
C GLN A 46 0.16 8.29 0.21
N HIS A 47 -0.80 7.60 0.83
CA HIS A 47 -1.95 7.12 0.12
C HIS A 47 -2.97 8.25 -0.05
N THR A 48 -3.17 8.71 -1.29
CA THR A 48 -4.07 9.81 -1.65
C THR A 48 -5.29 9.36 -2.48
N ALA A 49 -5.51 8.04 -2.58
CA ALA A 49 -6.58 7.50 -3.42
C ALA A 49 -7.98 7.89 -2.91
N ARG A 50 -8.88 8.17 -3.85
CA ARG A 50 -10.30 8.40 -3.57
C ARG A 50 -10.95 7.10 -3.11
N LEU A 51 -11.68 7.16 -1.99
CA LEU A 51 -12.32 5.99 -1.42
C LEU A 51 -13.65 5.64 -2.11
N THR A 52 -14.25 6.56 -2.86
CA THR A 52 -15.48 6.29 -3.61
C THR A 52 -15.71 7.44 -4.59
N PHE A 53 -16.43 7.20 -5.68
CA PHE A 53 -16.89 8.28 -6.57
C PHE A 53 -17.96 9.16 -5.90
N ILE A 54 -18.72 8.59 -4.96
CA ILE A 54 -19.87 9.22 -4.31
C ILE A 54 -19.47 9.98 -3.04
N SER A 55 -18.51 9.47 -2.27
CA SER A 55 -17.97 10.19 -1.11
C SER A 55 -16.64 10.82 -1.45
N GLU A 56 -16.52 12.13 -1.26
CA GLU A 56 -15.28 12.92 -1.32
C GLU A 56 -14.21 12.48 -0.30
N GLN A 57 -14.46 11.40 0.45
CA GLN A 57 -13.52 10.80 1.36
C GLN A 57 -12.31 10.26 0.59
N ARG A 58 -11.16 10.85 0.84
CA ARG A 58 -9.87 10.37 0.38
C ARG A 58 -9.14 9.73 1.54
N CYS A 59 -8.43 8.64 1.25
CA CYS A 59 -7.36 8.28 2.14
C CYS A 59 -6.32 9.41 2.03
N ASN A 60 -5.83 9.90 3.17
CA ASN A 60 -4.65 10.76 3.25
C ASN A 60 -3.65 10.15 4.24
N GLY A 61 -3.70 8.82 4.38
CA GLY A 61 -2.90 8.08 5.34
C GLY A 61 -1.47 7.94 4.85
N HIS A 62 -0.53 8.21 5.74
CA HIS A 62 0.88 7.94 5.49
C HIS A 62 1.21 6.51 5.90
N LEU A 63 2.01 5.84 5.08
CA LEU A 63 2.53 4.52 5.38
C LEU A 63 4.04 4.48 5.13
N VAL A 64 4.72 3.63 5.88
CA VAL A 64 6.14 3.35 5.65
C VAL A 64 6.28 1.86 5.38
N VAL A 65 7.03 1.49 4.35
CA VAL A 65 7.33 0.08 4.10
C VAL A 65 8.45 -0.31 5.05
N SER A 66 8.22 -1.33 5.87
CA SER A 66 9.24 -1.79 6.81
C SER A 66 10.51 -2.21 6.07
N THR A 67 11.68 -1.95 6.65
CA THR A 67 12.95 -2.46 6.12
C THR A 67 12.98 -3.99 6.08
N THR A 68 12.17 -4.63 6.92
CA THR A 68 11.99 -6.08 7.00
C THR A 68 10.79 -6.59 6.19
N ALA A 69 10.19 -5.73 5.34
CA ALA A 69 8.98 -6.08 4.61
C ALA A 69 9.18 -7.35 3.78
N LYS A 70 8.26 -8.29 3.96
CA LYS A 70 8.26 -9.57 3.26
C LYS A 70 7.39 -9.49 2.01
N TYR A 71 7.90 -10.08 0.93
CA TYR A 71 7.14 -10.27 -0.28
C TYR A 71 6.08 -11.36 -0.07
N SER A 72 4.84 -11.04 -0.43
CA SER A 72 3.71 -11.95 -0.42
C SER A 72 3.13 -12.03 -1.82
N ARG A 73 3.39 -13.15 -2.49
CA ARG A 73 2.90 -13.43 -3.84
C ARG A 73 1.36 -13.47 -3.92
N ILE A 74 0.70 -13.79 -2.81
CA ILE A 74 -0.77 -13.94 -2.70
C ILE A 74 -1.49 -12.66 -2.23
N MET A 75 -0.78 -11.55 -2.01
CA MET A 75 -1.40 -10.35 -1.43
C MET A 75 -2.43 -9.70 -2.36
N PHE A 76 -2.16 -9.71 -3.66
CA PHE A 76 -3.04 -9.20 -4.72
C PHE A 76 -3.59 -10.31 -5.62
N ASP A 77 -3.11 -11.53 -5.44
CA ASP A 77 -3.66 -12.74 -6.03
C ASP A 77 -4.97 -13.04 -5.29
N GLN A 78 -6.01 -12.29 -5.62
CA GLN A 78 -7.38 -12.76 -5.48
C GLN A 78 -7.79 -13.35 -6.82
N GLY A 79 -7.08 -14.41 -7.21
CA GLY A 79 -7.56 -15.39 -8.17
C GLY A 79 -8.20 -16.53 -7.40
N GLU A 80 -9.54 -16.56 -7.44
CA GLU A 80 -10.45 -17.70 -7.19
C GLU A 80 -10.63 -18.13 -5.71
N GLU A 81 -11.85 -18.34 -5.20
CA GLU A 81 -13.10 -18.85 -5.80
C GLU A 81 -14.34 -17.96 -5.56
#